data_AF-A0A372YT27-F1
#
_entry.id   AF-A0A372YT27-F1
#
_cell.length_a   1.000
_cell.length_b   1.000
_cell.length_c   1.000
_cell.angle_alpha   90.00
_cell.angle_beta   90.00
_cell.angle_gamma   90.00
#
_symmetry.space_group_name_H-M   'P 1'
#
loop_
_entity.id
_entity.type
_entity.pdbx_description
1 polymer ?
#
loop_
_entity_poly.entity_id
_entity_poly.type
_entity_poly.pdbx_seq_one_letter_code
_entity_poly.pdbx_strand_id
1 'polypeptide(L)'
;MEIKLTKDKDAVFFSIDNDTKLLMNFDNLVKLSEIAISDKRKSEFVYKIICDDGSLDLYKSTIEEVLKSITEDTELLKLLEEKEHQKNGASNDMSQNDDFEVNSL
;
A
#
# COMPACT_ATOMS: atom_id res chain seq x y z
N MET A 1 2.34 -5.17 -10.83
CA MET A 1 0.88 -5.16 -10.68
C MET A 1 0.21 -4.87 -12.01
N GLU A 2 -0.62 -5.78 -12.51
CA GLU A 2 -1.47 -5.55 -13.69
C GLU A 2 -2.90 -5.24 -13.22
N ILE A 3 -3.49 -4.14 -13.69
CA ILE A 3 -4.86 -3.77 -13.36
C ILE A 3 -5.67 -3.77 -14.63
N LYS A 4 -6.75 -4.54 -14.69
CA LYS A 4 -7.63 -4.60 -15.86
C LYS A 4 -8.97 -3.97 -15.56
N LEU A 5 -9.37 -3.00 -16.37
CA LEU A 5 -10.69 -2.38 -16.31
C LEU A 5 -11.68 -3.09 -17.23
N THR A 6 -12.88 -3.33 -16.72
CA THR A 6 -13.98 -3.92 -17.50
C THR A 6 -15.29 -3.25 -17.14
N LYS A 7 -16.21 -3.20 -18.11
CA LYS A 7 -17.58 -2.72 -17.93
C LYS A 7 -18.56 -3.90 -18.08
N ASP A 8 -19.51 -4.00 -17.17
CA ASP A 8 -20.67 -4.89 -17.31
C ASP A 8 -21.94 -4.06 -17.06
N LYS A 9 -22.75 -3.90 -18.12
CA LYS A 9 -23.88 -2.96 -18.17
C LYS A 9 -23.44 -1.54 -17.76
N ASP A 10 -23.98 -1.02 -16.68
CA ASP A 10 -23.70 0.31 -16.16
C ASP A 10 -22.64 0.32 -15.04
N ALA A 11 -22.11 -0.85 -14.66
CA ALA A 11 -21.13 -1.00 -13.61
C ALA A 11 -19.72 -1.17 -14.20
N VAL A 12 -18.76 -0.48 -13.57
CA VAL A 12 -17.34 -0.59 -13.91
C VAL A 12 -16.64 -1.40 -12.83
N PHE A 13 -15.73 -2.27 -13.26
CA PHE A 13 -14.97 -3.17 -12.40
C PHE A 13 -13.49 -3.09 -12.75
N PHE A 14 -12.65 -3.36 -11.77
CA PHE A 14 -11.22 -3.61 -11.97
C PHE A 14 -10.81 -4.95 -11.36
N SER A 15 -9.79 -5.59 -11.91
CA SER A 15 -9.14 -6.77 -11.32
C SER A 15 -7.64 -6.54 -11.25
N ILE A 16 -7.00 -7.06 -10.21
CA ILE A 16 -5.56 -6.99 -10.01
C ILE A 16 -4.95 -8.35 -10.35
N ASP A 17 -3.92 -8.39 -11.19
CA ASP A 17 -3.19 -9.60 -11.61
C ASP A 17 -4.11 -10.76 -12.08
N ASN A 18 -5.20 -10.40 -12.76
CA ASN A 18 -6.26 -11.31 -13.24
C ASN A 18 -6.98 -12.11 -12.14
N ASP A 19 -6.97 -11.62 -10.91
CA ASP A 19 -7.74 -12.13 -9.78
C ASP A 19 -9.22 -11.62 -9.84
N THR A 20 -9.87 -11.61 -8.68
CA THR A 20 -11.27 -11.28 -8.47
C THR A 20 -11.62 -9.88 -8.99
N LYS A 21 -12.75 -9.79 -9.69
CA LYS A 21 -13.31 -8.51 -10.14
C LYS A 21 -13.88 -7.74 -8.95
N LEU A 22 -13.41 -6.52 -8.78
CA LEU A 22 -13.83 -5.57 -7.76
C LEU A 22 -14.65 -4.46 -8.41
N LEU A 23 -15.77 -4.10 -7.78
CA LEU A 23 -16.57 -2.96 -8.21
C LEU A 23 -15.75 -1.67 -8.08
N MET A 24 -15.83 -0.80 -9.07
CA MET A 24 -15.15 0.49 -9.10
C MET A 24 -15.86 1.49 -8.17
N ASN A 25 -15.63 1.35 -6.87
CA ASN A 25 -16.16 2.19 -5.81
C ASN A 25 -15.04 2.62 -4.85
N PHE A 26 -15.38 3.50 -3.90
CA PHE A 26 -14.41 4.04 -2.95
C PHE A 26 -13.75 2.96 -2.10
N ASP A 27 -14.52 2.04 -1.51
CA ASP A 27 -13.98 1.01 -0.61
C ASP A 27 -12.95 0.11 -1.31
N ASN A 28 -13.17 -0.24 -2.57
CA ASN A 28 -12.23 -1.07 -3.31
C ASN A 28 -11.02 -0.25 -3.81
N LEU A 29 -11.16 1.05 -4.07
CA LEU A 29 -9.99 1.92 -4.29
C LEU A 29 -9.10 1.99 -3.06
N VAL A 30 -9.68 2.09 -1.86
CA VAL A 30 -8.91 2.07 -0.61
C VAL A 30 -8.11 0.78 -0.50
N LYS A 31 -8.71 -0.38 -0.81
CA LYS A 31 -7.98 -1.66 -0.83
C LYS A 31 -6.86 -1.67 -1.88
N LEU A 32 -7.11 -1.13 -3.07
CA LEU A 32 -6.07 -0.98 -4.10
C LEU A 32 -4.90 -0.13 -3.58
N SER A 33 -5.20 0.97 -2.89
CA SER A 33 -4.20 1.84 -2.26
C SER A 33 -3.35 1.09 -1.23
N GLU A 34 -3.98 0.28 -0.36
CA GLU A 34 -3.27 -0.53 0.63
C GLU A 34 -2.33 -1.55 -0.01
N ILE A 35 -2.77 -2.20 -1.10
CA ILE A 35 -1.93 -3.15 -1.86
C ILE A 35 -0.75 -2.40 -2.50
N ALA A 36 -0.99 -1.26 -3.14
CA ALA A 36 0.05 -0.46 -3.76
C ALA A 36 1.13 -0.01 -2.75
N ILE A 37 0.71 0.43 -1.56
CA ILE A 37 1.61 0.77 -0.44
C ILE A 37 2.41 -0.45 0.01
N SER A 38 1.76 -1.61 0.15
CA SER A 38 2.44 -2.86 0.52
C SER A 38 3.51 -3.26 -0.50
N ASP A 39 3.20 -3.16 -1.79
CA ASP A 39 4.12 -3.56 -2.86
C ASP A 39 5.28 -2.57 -3.00
N LYS A 40 5.00 -1.27 -2.93
CA LYS A 40 6.02 -0.20 -2.96
C LYS A 40 7.07 -0.33 -1.86
N ARG A 41 6.70 -0.87 -0.70
CA ARG A 41 7.64 -1.13 0.41
C ARG A 41 8.58 -2.29 0.16
N LYS A 42 8.18 -3.28 -0.64
CA LYS A 42 8.97 -4.50 -0.88
C LYS A 42 9.95 -4.35 -2.04
N SER A 43 9.58 -3.58 -3.06
CA SER A 43 10.37 -3.39 -4.26
C SER A 43 9.98 -2.11 -5.01
N GLU A 44 10.66 -1.85 -6.12
CA GLU A 44 10.17 -0.88 -7.09
C GLU A 44 8.73 -1.21 -7.49
N PHE A 45 7.83 -0.25 -7.32
CA PHE A 45 6.42 -0.41 -7.65
C PHE A 45 6.20 -0.11 -9.12
N VAL A 46 5.97 -1.17 -9.89
CA VAL A 46 5.63 -1.06 -11.32
C VAL A 46 4.21 -1.56 -11.52
N TYR A 47 3.38 -0.72 -12.16
CA TYR A 47 2.01 -1.05 -12.49
C TYR A 47 1.70 -0.81 -13.96
N LYS A 48 0.71 -1.54 -14.48
CA LYS A 48 0.17 -1.38 -15.83
C LYS A 48 -1.35 -1.45 -15.76
N ILE A 49 -2.03 -0.48 -16.36
CA ILE A 49 -3.49 -0.48 -16.46
C ILE A 49 -3.89 -0.86 -17.89
N ILE A 50 -4.63 -1.95 -18.02
CA ILE A 50 -5.21 -2.45 -19.26
C ILE A 50 -6.65 -1.98 -19.34
N CYS A 51 -6.95 -1.18 -20.36
CA CYS A 51 -8.26 -0.61 -20.61
C CYS A 51 -8.45 -0.50 -22.12
N ASP A 52 -9.18 -1.46 -22.70
CA ASP A 52 -9.41 -1.52 -24.16
C ASP A 52 -10.65 -0.71 -24.58
N ASP A 53 -11.48 -0.31 -23.62
CA ASP A 53 -12.70 0.48 -23.82
C ASP A 53 -12.43 1.95 -23.45
N GLY A 54 -12.36 2.83 -24.46
CA GLY A 54 -12.14 4.27 -24.26
C GLY A 54 -13.26 4.99 -23.50
N SER A 55 -14.46 4.39 -23.37
CA SER A 55 -15.51 4.95 -22.52
C SER A 55 -15.15 4.89 -21.03
N LEU A 56 -14.09 4.16 -20.67
CA LEU A 56 -13.59 4.01 -19.31
C LEU A 56 -12.37 4.89 -18.99
N ASP A 57 -11.98 5.81 -19.87
CA ASP A 57 -10.79 6.65 -19.69
C ASP A 57 -10.78 7.42 -18.36
N LEU A 58 -11.93 7.95 -17.93
CA LEU A 58 -12.05 8.63 -16.63
C LEU A 58 -11.73 7.68 -15.45
N TYR A 59 -12.17 6.43 -15.52
CA TYR A 59 -11.91 5.43 -14.49
C TYR A 59 -10.44 5.01 -14.49
N LYS A 60 -9.85 4.87 -15.68
CA LYS A 60 -8.42 4.64 -15.84
C LYS A 60 -7.60 5.76 -15.20
N SER A 61 -7.88 7.02 -15.55
CA SER A 61 -7.17 8.17 -15.00
C SER A 61 -7.34 8.28 -13.48
N THR A 62 -8.52 7.94 -12.96
CA THR A 62 -8.75 7.89 -11.51
C THR A 62 -7.82 6.90 -10.81
N ILE A 63 -7.67 5.69 -11.37
CA ILE A 63 -6.76 4.68 -10.82
C ILE A 63 -5.30 5.14 -10.95
N GLU A 64 -4.92 5.71 -12.10
CA GLU A 64 -3.57 6.26 -12.31
C GLU A 64 -3.23 7.33 -11.27
N GLU A 65 -4.14 8.27 -11.03
CA GLU A 65 -3.95 9.34 -10.05
C GLU A 65 -3.82 8.79 -8.63
N VAL A 66 -4.69 7.86 -8.23
CA VAL A 66 -4.61 7.20 -6.90
C VAL A 66 -3.24 6.54 -6.71
N LEU A 67 -2.81 5.72 -7.67
CA LEU A 67 -1.53 4.99 -7.57
C LEU A 67 -0.35 5.95 -7.58
N LYS A 68 -0.40 6.98 -8.43
CA LYS A 68 0.65 8.00 -8.52
C LYS A 68 0.78 8.78 -7.22
N SER A 69 -0.33 9.32 -6.70
CA SER A 69 -0.34 10.09 -5.45
C SER A 69 0.26 9.30 -4.29
N ILE A 70 -0.07 8.01 -4.19
CA ILE A 70 0.47 7.15 -3.13
C ILE A 70 1.96 6.89 -3.29
N THR A 71 2.40 6.63 -4.53
CA THR A 71 3.77 6.17 -4.80
C THR A 71 4.78 7.30 -4.85
N GLU A 72 4.31 8.54 -5.05
CA GLU A 72 5.10 9.77 -5.05
C GLU A 72 5.01 10.56 -3.73
N ASP A 73 4.07 10.23 -2.84
CA ASP A 73 3.97 10.86 -1.51
C ASP A 73 5.08 10.37 -0.57
N THR A 74 6.21 11.07 -0.62
CA THR A 74 7.38 10.76 0.20
C THR A 74 7.14 10.89 1.71
N GLU A 75 6.23 11.76 2.15
CA GLU A 75 5.94 11.96 3.57
C GLU A 75 5.14 10.77 4.11
N LEU A 76 4.10 10.35 3.38
CA LEU A 76 3.34 9.15 3.69
C LEU A 76 4.25 7.92 3.77
N LEU A 77 5.12 7.73 2.78
CA LEU A 77 6.04 6.59 2.74
C LEU A 77 7.02 6.60 3.93
N LYS A 78 7.57 7.76 4.28
CA LYS A 78 8.45 7.92 5.45
C LYS A 78 7.73 7.60 6.76
N LEU A 79 6.52 8.10 6.96
CA LEU A 79 5.72 7.80 8.15
C LEU A 79 5.42 6.30 8.29
N LEU A 80 5.22 5.61 7.16
CA LEU A 80 5.01 4.16 7.14
C LEU A 80 6.27 3.38 7.52
N GLU A 81 7.44 3.80 7.05
CA GLU A 81 8.75 3.23 7.46
C GLU A 81 9.01 3.41 8.96
N GLU A 82 8.78 4.62 9.49
CA GLU A 82 8.98 4.94 10.91
C GLU A 82 8.07 4.11 11.83
N LYS A 83 6.81 3.91 11.44
CA LYS A 83 5.85 3.08 12.18
C LYS A 83 6.31 1.62 12.30
N GLU A 84 6.97 1.08 11.28
CA GLU A 84 7.51 -0.28 11.31
C GLU A 84 8.75 -0.39 12.20
N HIS A 85 9.65 0.60 12.14
CA HIS A 85 10.79 0.66 13.05
C HIS A 85 10.36 0.73 14.52
N GLN A 86 9.29 1.46 14.84
CA GLN A 86 8.72 1.49 16.19
C GLN A 86 8.10 0.14 16.60
N LYS A 87 7.44 -0.57 15.68
CA LYS A 87 6.92 -1.93 15.95
C LYS A 87 8.03 -2.95 16.19
N ASN A 88 9.13 -2.87 15.44
CA ASN A 88 10.24 -3.81 15.53
C ASN A 88 11.26 -3.44 16.63
N GLY A 89 11.31 -2.17 17.04
CA GLY A 89 12.17 -1.68 18.13
C GLY A 89 11.62 -1.93 19.53
N ALA A 90 10.32 -2.19 19.68
CA ALA A 90 9.69 -2.42 20.99
C ALA A 90 9.99 -3.80 21.62
N SER A 91 10.81 -4.65 20.99
CA SER A 91 11.13 -6.00 21.48
C SER A 91 12.53 -6.17 22.04
N ASN A 92 13.38 -5.13 22.14
CA ASN A 92 14.76 -5.36 22.58
C ASN A 92 15.42 -4.18 23.29
N ASP A 93 14.75 -3.58 24.28
CA ASP A 93 15.43 -2.68 25.21
C ASP A 93 14.91 -2.81 26.64
N MET A 94 15.25 -3.94 27.28
CA MET A 94 15.20 -4.09 28.73
C MET A 94 16.13 -5.22 29.19
N SER A 95 17.43 -5.07 28.96
CA SER A 95 18.45 -5.87 29.66
C SER A 95 19.85 -5.25 29.55
N GLN A 96 20.08 -4.14 30.27
CA GLN A 96 21.40 -3.80 30.83
C GLN A 96 21.13 -3.28 32.25
N ASN A 97 21.32 -4.14 33.26
CA ASN A 97 22.52 -4.21 34.10
C ASN A 97 22.83 -2.87 34.78
N ASP A 98 22.61 -2.81 36.10
CA ASP A 98 23.64 -2.51 37.10
C ASP A 98 22.98 -2.33 38.49
N ASP A 99 23.20 -3.28 39.40
CA ASP A 99 23.13 -3.02 40.84
C ASP A 99 24.34 -3.68 41.52
N PHE A 100 25.46 -2.97 41.37
CA PHE A 100 26.31 -2.49 42.46
C PHE A 100 26.62 -3.45 43.63
N GLU A 101 27.83 -4.01 43.62
CA GLU A 101 28.52 -4.47 44.84
C GLU A 101 28.77 -3.28 45.78
N VAL A 102 28.17 -3.28 46.99
CA VAL A 102 28.83 -2.72 48.19
C VAL A 102 28.37 -3.39 49.50
N ASN A 103 29.32 -4.14 50.07
CA ASN A 103 29.60 -4.52 51.47
C ASN A 103 28.59 -4.29 52.61
N SER A 104 28.53 -5.28 53.51
CA SER A 104 28.60 -5.02 54.97
C SER A 104 29.18 -6.21 55.75
N LEU A 105 30.36 -5.95 56.35
CA LEU A 105 30.92 -6.39 57.65
C LEU A 105 31.00 -7.88 58.00
#